data_AF-A0A940C2Q6-F1
#
_entry.id   AF-A0A940C2Q6-F1
#
_cell.length_a   1.000
_cell.length_b   1.000
_cell.length_c   1.000
_cell.angle_alpha   90.00
_cell.angle_beta   90.00
_cell.angle_gamma   90.00
#
_symmetry.space_group_name_H-M   'P 1'
#
loop_
_entity.id
_entity.type
_entity.pdbx_description
1 polymer ?
#
loop_
_entity_poly.entity_id
_entity_poly.type
_entity_poly.pdbx_seq_one_letter_code
_entity_poly.pdbx_strand_id
1 'polypeptide(L)'
;MRKGRIIAICVAAALALLAWFAADIPFYTFEEPLSRASLTSVMDGEALSFTYENDAITLHGAENATVYGLTLSGVAEIPNGQADGFPSDSLGALAAVKPAYQADTDEDDVAEAVIDAAKTDMEYTQEYHATTSAFLDSRLPFEATLSERHVFTFTLNGSPLANAQIDATLADGRTVSLTTDASGASDALSINDIRGGVQFTYRPDNATTYRLNYCVEDNTVFSLRWLSAMMPFTLIILIALVCIILDVTLRKRLYQKNGLPESRVKITHKGEGFRLPRFGFEMIRWMVMLLSFVLLIWGGKLLGSALFNVELPILACPYNLDQLTSAGCYWFSHIDVLLGLPIGEILWFVGSFVVCAVLFGRMLCGFVCPLGFIQDVMHQLRQALHVEGVPLNERIYAMLRLIKWCLLLLFLGIGLIGGSFCDFCPAITLSPALAGFKTSIYFSGFMMVAVLVSGFFKRRCFCNICPMGYLLGLPHKVSLARLKKDAVACTECGACYEACPMGIKSIFTIREGKDERAIDVTTADCIFCGECIRRCPEDGALYMTLAGKRIYTASRMQFMRDYMNREKERSK
;
A
#
# COMPACT_ATOMS: atom_id res chain seq x y z
N MET A 1 -21.35 12.79 -33.27
CA MET A 1 -20.70 11.78 -32.40
C MET A 1 -19.19 11.56 -32.67
N ARG A 2 -18.71 11.56 -33.93
CA ARG A 2 -17.27 11.34 -34.26
C ARG A 2 -16.31 12.44 -33.76
N LYS A 3 -16.67 13.73 -33.92
CA LYS A 3 -15.83 14.86 -33.47
C LYS A 3 -15.65 14.93 -31.94
N GLY A 4 -16.69 14.61 -31.17
CA GLY A 4 -16.62 14.60 -29.70
C GLY A 4 -15.72 13.47 -29.16
N ARG A 5 -15.68 12.31 -29.82
CA ARG A 5 -14.75 11.22 -29.48
C ARG A 5 -13.30 11.59 -29.76
N ILE A 6 -13.02 12.25 -30.88
CA ILE A 6 -11.66 12.70 -31.22
C ILE A 6 -11.17 13.75 -30.21
N ILE A 7 -12.01 14.72 -29.86
CA ILE A 7 -11.65 15.74 -28.85
C ILE A 7 -11.41 15.09 -27.48
N ALA A 8 -12.23 14.13 -27.07
CA ALA A 8 -12.03 13.42 -25.80
C ALA A 8 -10.72 12.61 -25.80
N ILE A 9 -10.37 11.95 -26.91
CA ILE A 9 -9.11 11.20 -27.05
C ILE A 9 -7.91 12.15 -27.04
N CYS A 10 -7.97 13.28 -27.76
CA CYS A 10 -6.90 14.27 -27.77
C CYS A 10 -6.70 14.94 -26.40
N VAL A 11 -7.78 15.24 -25.68
CA VAL A 11 -7.71 15.79 -24.32
C VAL A 11 -7.17 14.75 -23.34
N ALA A 12 -7.58 13.49 -23.46
CA ALA A 12 -7.04 12.40 -22.64
C ALA A 12 -5.54 12.18 -22.91
N ALA A 13 -5.11 12.21 -24.18
CA ALA A 13 -3.70 12.09 -24.56
C ALA A 13 -2.86 13.28 -24.08
N ALA A 14 -3.38 14.51 -24.17
CA ALA A 14 -2.70 15.69 -23.66
C ALA A 14 -2.59 15.69 -22.13
N LEU A 15 -3.64 15.24 -21.42
CA LEU A 15 -3.60 15.07 -19.97
C LEU A 15 -2.65 13.92 -19.57
N ALA A 16 -2.53 12.86 -20.37
CA ALA A 16 -1.57 11.79 -20.15
C ALA A 16 -0.13 12.28 -20.27
N LEU A 17 0.17 13.06 -21.32
CA LEU A 17 1.47 13.69 -21.50
C LEU A 17 1.81 14.66 -20.35
N LEU A 18 0.86 15.51 -19.96
CA LEU A 18 1.07 16.44 -18.85
C LEU A 18 1.22 15.71 -17.50
N ALA A 19 0.48 14.63 -17.28
CA ALA A 19 0.62 13.80 -16.09
C ALA A 19 1.99 13.13 -16.06
N TRP A 20 2.45 12.57 -17.19
CA TRP A 20 3.77 11.96 -17.34
C TRP A 20 4.88 12.92 -16.92
N PHE A 21 4.90 14.14 -17.48
CA PHE A 21 5.89 15.16 -17.10
C PHE A 21 5.74 15.67 -15.66
N ALA A 22 4.56 15.54 -15.05
CA ALA A 22 4.32 15.95 -13.67
C ALA A 22 4.71 14.87 -12.63
N ALA A 23 4.83 13.60 -13.04
CA ALA A 23 5.26 12.52 -12.17
C ALA A 23 6.71 12.73 -11.69
N ASP A 24 7.58 13.21 -12.58
CA ASP A 24 9.01 13.41 -12.32
C ASP A 24 9.36 14.74 -11.64
N ILE A 25 8.37 15.52 -11.15
CA ILE A 25 8.64 16.78 -10.45
C ILE A 25 8.79 16.49 -8.95
N PRO A 26 10.02 16.50 -8.39
CA PRO A 26 10.21 16.36 -6.95
C PRO A 26 9.76 17.64 -6.23
N PHE A 27 8.76 17.53 -5.35
CA PHE A 27 8.40 18.62 -4.43
C PHE A 27 9.24 18.58 -3.16
N TYR A 28 9.62 17.37 -2.73
CA TYR A 28 10.59 17.14 -1.68
C TYR A 28 11.22 15.76 -1.91
N THR A 29 12.50 15.75 -2.29
CA THR A 29 13.33 14.55 -2.30
C THR A 29 13.94 14.38 -0.93
N PHE A 30 13.72 13.21 -0.33
CA PHE A 30 14.62 12.80 0.73
C PHE A 30 16.02 12.62 0.10
N GLU A 31 17.08 13.07 0.77
CA GLU A 31 18.43 12.65 0.38
C GLU A 31 18.47 11.13 0.36
N GLU A 32 19.02 10.56 -0.71
CA GLU A 32 19.14 9.11 -0.87
C GLU A 32 19.79 8.52 0.38
N PRO A 33 19.23 7.47 0.98
CA PRO A 33 19.80 6.84 2.17
C PRO A 33 21.24 6.38 1.95
N LEU A 34 21.62 6.05 0.70
CA LEU A 34 22.98 5.79 0.25
C LEU A 34 23.96 6.92 0.56
N SER A 35 23.52 8.18 0.48
CA SER A 35 24.37 9.34 0.80
C SER A 35 24.70 9.48 2.29
N ARG A 36 23.95 8.81 3.17
CA ARG A 36 24.15 8.80 4.63
C ARG A 36 24.68 7.48 5.15
N ALA A 37 24.53 6.41 4.38
CA ALA A 37 25.04 5.12 4.78
C ALA A 37 26.57 5.16 4.81
N SER A 38 27.11 4.78 5.96
CA SER A 38 28.54 4.68 6.16
C SER A 38 28.93 3.21 6.17
N LEU A 39 30.03 2.88 5.51
CA LEU A 39 30.65 1.58 5.63
C LEU A 39 31.79 1.70 6.63
N THR A 40 31.74 0.91 7.69
CA THR A 40 32.81 0.79 8.68
C THR A 40 33.34 -0.63 8.66
N SER A 41 34.65 -0.77 8.49
CA SER A 41 35.32 -2.08 8.48
C SER A 41 35.99 -2.32 9.83
N VAL A 42 35.66 -3.43 10.49
CA VAL A 42 36.22 -3.81 11.79
C VAL A 42 37.03 -5.10 11.66
N MET A 43 38.18 -5.14 12.34
CA MET A 43 39.19 -6.20 12.24
C MET A 43 39.17 -7.02 13.55
N ASP A 44 38.04 -7.69 13.80
CA ASP A 44 37.76 -8.34 15.09
C ASP A 44 38.12 -9.84 15.12
N GLY A 45 38.71 -10.38 14.05
CA GLY A 45 39.00 -11.81 13.91
C GLY A 45 37.77 -12.71 13.73
N GLU A 46 36.57 -12.13 13.64
CA GLU A 46 35.32 -12.84 13.36
C GLU A 46 35.19 -13.24 11.88
N ALA A 47 34.21 -14.11 11.59
CA ALA A 47 33.89 -14.51 10.22
C ALA A 47 33.40 -13.30 9.40
N LEU A 48 33.75 -13.28 8.11
CA LEU A 48 33.43 -12.16 7.21
C LEU A 48 31.91 -12.00 7.12
N SER A 49 31.35 -10.94 7.69
CA SER A 49 29.90 -10.74 7.77
C SER A 49 29.54 -9.25 7.81
N PHE A 50 28.33 -8.94 7.35
CA PHE A 50 27.77 -7.59 7.44
C PHE A 50 26.75 -7.51 8.57
N THR A 51 26.76 -6.40 9.31
CA THR A 51 25.68 -6.04 10.22
C THR A 51 25.17 -4.63 9.97
N TYR A 52 23.87 -4.43 10.23
CA TYR A 52 23.19 -3.16 10.05
C TYR A 52 22.86 -2.53 11.40
N GLU A 53 23.29 -1.28 11.60
CA GLU A 53 22.88 -0.50 12.76
C GLU A 53 22.63 0.96 12.36
N ASN A 54 21.39 1.44 12.49
CA ASN A 54 21.03 2.86 12.34
C ASN A 54 21.52 3.57 11.05
N ASP A 55 21.21 3.00 9.88
CA ASP A 55 21.70 3.48 8.57
C ASP A 55 23.22 3.24 8.34
N ALA A 56 23.98 2.68 9.29
CA ALA A 56 25.39 2.31 9.12
C ALA A 56 25.58 0.81 8.86
N ILE A 57 26.49 0.47 7.96
CA ILE A 57 26.93 -0.89 7.69
C ILE A 57 28.29 -1.11 8.33
N THR A 58 28.37 -2.18 9.10
CA THR A 58 29.61 -2.67 9.69
C THR A 58 30.00 -3.96 8.99
N LEU A 59 31.21 -4.00 8.42
CA LEU A 59 31.83 -5.20 7.89
C LEU A 59 32.76 -5.77 8.97
N HIS A 60 32.43 -6.94 9.49
CA HIS A 60 33.24 -7.67 10.44
C HIS A 60 34.25 -8.57 9.75
N GLY A 61 35.40 -8.76 10.39
CA GLY A 61 36.46 -9.63 9.88
C GLY A 61 37.09 -9.12 8.58
N ALA A 62 37.21 -7.81 8.39
CA ALA A 62 37.66 -7.19 7.13
C ALA A 62 39.15 -7.42 6.77
N GLU A 63 39.88 -8.25 7.52
CA GLU A 63 41.30 -8.55 7.29
C GLU A 63 41.52 -9.13 5.88
N ASN A 64 42.27 -8.39 5.04
CA ASN A 64 42.54 -8.72 3.64
C ASN A 64 41.30 -8.92 2.76
N ALA A 65 40.12 -8.44 3.17
CA ALA A 65 38.91 -8.51 2.36
C ALA A 65 38.88 -7.38 1.32
N THR A 66 38.38 -7.65 0.13
CA THR A 66 38.07 -6.63 -0.89
C THR A 66 36.56 -6.41 -0.94
N VAL A 67 36.12 -5.14 -0.88
CA VAL A 67 34.69 -4.77 -0.90
C VAL A 67 34.29 -4.28 -2.28
N TYR A 68 33.17 -4.79 -2.77
CA TYR A 68 32.55 -4.45 -4.04
C TYR A 68 31.16 -3.87 -3.82
N GLY A 69 30.81 -2.87 -4.61
CA GLY A 69 29.46 -2.30 -4.69
C GLY A 69 28.92 -2.37 -6.10
N LEU A 70 27.63 -2.68 -6.21
CA LEU A 70 26.93 -2.66 -7.49
C LEU A 70 26.50 -1.23 -7.81
N THR A 71 26.85 -0.72 -8.99
CA THR A 71 26.46 0.60 -9.48
C THR A 71 25.75 0.48 -10.84
N LEU A 72 25.07 1.54 -11.28
CA LEU A 72 24.46 1.62 -12.62
C LEU A 72 25.45 1.36 -13.77
N SER A 73 26.75 1.56 -13.54
CA SER A 73 27.83 1.34 -14.51
C SER A 73 28.52 -0.03 -14.39
N GLY A 74 28.10 -0.86 -13.43
CA GLY A 74 28.67 -2.18 -13.13
C GLY A 74 29.27 -2.27 -11.73
N VAL A 75 30.15 -3.27 -11.54
CA VAL A 75 30.77 -3.57 -10.24
C VAL A 75 31.96 -2.64 -9.98
N ALA A 76 31.86 -1.83 -8.92
CA ALA A 76 32.92 -0.93 -8.47
C ALA A 76 33.57 -1.46 -7.19
N GLU A 77 34.88 -1.29 -7.05
CA GLU A 77 35.59 -1.58 -5.81
C GLU A 77 35.48 -0.38 -4.86
N ILE A 78 35.13 -0.63 -3.60
CA ILE A 78 35.00 0.38 -2.56
C ILE A 78 36.29 0.33 -1.73
N PRO A 79 37.01 1.45 -1.57
CA PRO A 79 38.25 1.45 -0.80
C PRO A 79 38.00 0.96 0.64
N ASN A 80 38.89 0.10 1.12
CA ASN A 80 38.87 -0.34 2.52
C ASN A 80 39.13 0.87 3.46
N GLY A 81 38.09 1.26 4.19
CA GLY A 81 38.12 2.40 5.11
C GLY A 81 36.71 2.99 5.28
N GLN A 82 36.57 3.89 6.26
CA GLN A 82 35.31 4.57 6.53
C GLN A 82 34.87 5.38 5.30
N ALA A 83 33.91 4.87 4.53
CA ALA A 83 33.32 5.56 3.40
C ALA A 83 32.14 6.40 3.90
N ASP A 84 32.31 7.73 3.95
CA ASP A 84 31.23 8.66 4.27
C ASP A 84 30.36 8.88 3.02
N GLY A 85 29.29 8.09 2.91
CA GLY A 85 28.32 8.16 1.83
C GLY A 85 28.74 7.36 0.58
N PHE A 86 27.81 6.57 0.07
CA PHE A 86 27.98 5.83 -1.18
C PHE A 86 27.78 6.75 -2.39
N PRO A 87 28.36 6.42 -3.56
CA PRO A 87 28.08 7.14 -4.81
C PRO A 87 26.58 7.16 -5.13
N SER A 88 26.09 8.25 -5.74
CA SER A 88 24.69 8.39 -6.19
C SER A 88 24.23 7.30 -7.15
N ASP A 89 25.18 6.65 -7.83
CA ASP A 89 24.91 5.64 -8.85
C ASP A 89 24.89 4.22 -8.27
N SER A 90 24.97 4.08 -6.94
CA SER A 90 24.94 2.80 -6.23
C SER A 90 23.54 2.16 -6.23
N LEU A 91 23.47 0.86 -6.48
CA LEU A 91 22.25 0.06 -6.42
C LEU A 91 22.01 -0.55 -5.03
N GLY A 92 22.84 -0.24 -4.03
CA GLY A 92 22.65 -0.66 -2.63
C GLY A 92 22.94 -2.13 -2.34
N ALA A 93 23.54 -2.85 -3.28
CA ALA A 93 24.07 -4.19 -3.06
C ALA A 93 25.59 -4.12 -2.84
N LEU A 94 26.05 -4.73 -1.75
CA LEU A 94 27.47 -4.79 -1.38
C LEU A 94 27.90 -6.25 -1.21
N ALA A 95 29.11 -6.55 -1.65
CA ALA A 95 29.74 -7.84 -1.44
C ALA A 95 31.17 -7.63 -0.93
N ALA A 96 31.62 -8.47 -0.01
CA ALA A 96 33.01 -8.52 0.42
C ALA A 96 33.53 -9.94 0.18
N VAL A 97 34.76 -10.06 -0.29
CA VAL A 97 35.39 -11.35 -0.59
C VAL A 97 36.78 -11.39 0.04
N LYS A 98 37.10 -12.49 0.73
CA LYS A 98 38.45 -12.78 1.20
C LYS A 98 39.21 -13.65 0.19
N PRO A 99 40.55 -13.50 0.09
CA PRO A 99 41.36 -14.42 -0.68
C PRO A 99 41.25 -15.84 -0.12
N ALA A 100 41.31 -16.84 -1.00
CA ALA A 100 41.21 -18.23 -0.62
C ALA A 100 42.32 -18.62 0.36
N TYR A 101 41.96 -19.34 1.43
CA TYR A 101 42.90 -19.92 2.37
C TYR A 101 42.64 -21.41 2.54
N GLN A 102 43.61 -22.12 3.11
CA GLN A 102 43.53 -23.57 3.32
C GLN A 102 43.05 -23.84 4.75
N ALA A 103 41.92 -24.54 4.89
CA ALA A 103 41.41 -24.96 6.18
C ALA A 103 40.58 -26.24 6.04
N ASP A 104 40.74 -27.14 7.01
CA ASP A 104 39.83 -28.27 7.20
C ASP A 104 38.55 -27.74 7.86
N THR A 105 37.42 -27.87 7.16
CA THR A 105 36.13 -27.30 7.57
C THR A 105 35.17 -28.35 8.11
N ASP A 106 35.33 -29.61 7.69
CA ASP A 106 34.44 -30.73 7.96
C ASP A 106 35.08 -31.80 8.86
N GLU A 107 36.26 -31.51 9.42
CA GLU A 107 37.01 -32.37 10.34
C GLU A 107 37.36 -33.73 9.70
N ASP A 108 37.62 -33.72 8.39
CA ASP A 108 37.98 -34.91 7.60
C ASP A 108 39.50 -35.09 7.43
N ASP A 109 40.30 -34.24 8.10
CA ASP A 109 41.76 -34.13 8.00
C ASP A 109 42.27 -33.73 6.59
N VAL A 110 41.40 -33.25 5.69
CA VAL A 110 41.76 -32.75 4.36
C VAL A 110 41.66 -31.23 4.33
N ALA A 111 42.78 -30.58 3.99
CA ALA A 111 42.77 -29.13 3.81
C ALA A 111 42.07 -28.76 2.49
N GLU A 112 40.99 -27.99 2.59
CA GLU A 112 40.24 -27.48 1.45
C GLU A 112 40.57 -26.00 1.19
N ALA A 113 40.44 -25.56 -0.06
CA ALA A 113 40.44 -24.14 -0.39
C ALA A 113 39.11 -23.50 0.02
N VAL A 114 39.11 -22.74 1.10
CA VAL A 114 37.94 -22.02 1.61
C VAL A 114 37.90 -20.61 1.03
N ILE A 115 36.77 -20.25 0.41
CA ILE A 115 36.49 -18.90 -0.08
C ILE A 115 35.35 -18.32 0.75
N ASP A 116 35.69 -17.36 1.61
CA ASP A 116 34.72 -16.63 2.43
C ASP A 116 34.27 -15.36 1.70
N ALA A 117 32.96 -15.24 1.54
CA ALA A 117 32.30 -14.05 1.02
C ALA A 117 31.20 -13.60 1.99
N ALA A 118 30.91 -12.30 1.96
CA ALA A 118 29.73 -11.73 2.58
C ALA A 118 28.98 -10.92 1.53
N LYS A 119 27.66 -10.96 1.56
CA LYS A 119 26.81 -10.14 0.69
C LYS A 119 25.69 -9.55 1.50
N THR A 120 25.34 -8.32 1.15
CA THR A 120 24.26 -7.61 1.80
C THR A 120 23.51 -6.75 0.80
N ASP A 121 22.18 -6.86 0.82
CA ASP A 121 21.28 -6.08 -0.03
C ASP A 121 20.54 -5.08 0.84
N MET A 122 20.73 -3.78 0.58
CA MET A 122 19.97 -2.72 1.25
C MET A 122 18.53 -2.72 0.74
N GLU A 123 17.56 -2.71 1.66
CA GLU A 123 16.13 -2.66 1.29
C GLU A 123 15.75 -1.30 0.67
N TYR A 124 16.57 -0.26 0.87
CA TYR A 124 16.30 1.12 0.46
C TYR A 124 16.39 1.42 -1.04
N THR A 125 17.10 0.61 -1.81
CA THR A 125 17.40 0.89 -3.23
C THR A 125 16.48 0.16 -4.19
N GLN A 126 15.64 -0.73 -3.69
CA GLN A 126 14.61 -1.35 -4.50
C GLN A 126 13.45 -0.36 -4.64
N GLU A 127 13.58 0.55 -5.61
CA GLU A 127 12.40 0.95 -6.38
C GLU A 127 11.62 -0.33 -6.74
N TYR A 128 10.31 -0.22 -6.90
CA TYR A 128 9.33 -1.31 -7.09
C TYR A 128 9.78 -2.52 -7.96
N HIS A 129 10.76 -2.31 -8.83
CA HIS A 129 11.49 -3.33 -9.56
C HIS A 129 12.59 -3.94 -8.69
N ALA A 130 12.29 -5.06 -8.02
CA ALA A 130 13.32 -5.98 -7.58
C ALA A 130 13.99 -6.60 -8.82
N THR A 131 14.85 -5.84 -9.50
CA THR A 131 15.86 -6.45 -10.35
C THR A 131 16.82 -7.15 -9.40
N THR A 132 16.95 -8.47 -9.55
CA THR A 132 17.96 -9.27 -8.85
C THR A 132 19.29 -8.51 -8.83
N SER A 133 19.75 -8.10 -7.65
CA SER A 133 21.05 -7.48 -7.44
C SER A 133 22.14 -8.54 -7.57
N ALA A 134 22.32 -9.02 -8.79
CA ALA A 134 23.29 -10.05 -9.13
C ALA A 134 24.56 -9.37 -9.64
N PHE A 135 25.70 -9.62 -9.00
CA PHE A 135 26.99 -9.13 -9.47
C PHE A 135 27.40 -9.86 -10.76
N LEU A 136 27.10 -11.17 -10.86
CA LEU A 136 27.38 -12.03 -12.03
C LEU A 136 28.83 -11.89 -12.55
N ASP A 137 29.79 -11.63 -11.67
CA ASP A 137 31.20 -11.41 -11.98
C ASP A 137 32.06 -12.49 -11.33
N SER A 138 33.13 -12.88 -12.02
CA SER A 138 34.21 -13.75 -11.54
C SER A 138 34.83 -13.34 -10.19
N ARG A 139 34.67 -12.08 -9.77
CA ARG A 139 35.15 -11.54 -8.50
C ARG A 139 34.36 -12.06 -7.29
N LEU A 140 33.09 -12.43 -7.50
CA LEU A 140 32.23 -13.07 -6.52
C LEU A 140 31.85 -14.45 -7.06
N PRO A 141 32.71 -15.47 -6.88
CA PRO A 141 32.58 -16.76 -7.56
C PRO A 141 31.34 -17.53 -7.14
N PHE A 142 30.88 -17.39 -5.89
CA PHE A 142 29.64 -17.97 -5.40
C PHE A 142 28.74 -16.85 -4.89
N GLU A 143 27.54 -16.75 -5.46
CA GLU A 143 26.60 -15.68 -5.18
C GLU A 143 25.21 -16.25 -4.89
N ALA A 144 24.58 -15.72 -3.84
CA ALA A 144 23.15 -15.88 -3.58
C ALA A 144 22.45 -14.56 -3.91
N THR A 145 21.35 -14.64 -4.65
CA THR A 145 20.49 -13.49 -5.00
C THR A 145 19.08 -13.76 -4.54
N LEU A 146 18.51 -12.82 -3.80
CA LEU A 146 17.11 -12.90 -3.38
C LEU A 146 16.24 -12.38 -4.53
N SER A 147 15.51 -13.28 -5.21
CA SER A 147 14.63 -12.91 -6.33
C SER A 147 13.19 -12.65 -5.89
N GLU A 148 12.65 -13.50 -5.00
CA GLU A 148 11.25 -13.42 -4.56
C GLU A 148 11.07 -13.85 -3.08
N ARG A 149 11.12 -12.93 -2.10
CA ARG A 149 10.98 -13.11 -0.61
C ARG A 149 11.77 -14.24 0.07
N HIS A 150 11.56 -15.47 -0.37
CA HIS A 150 11.98 -16.77 0.14
C HIS A 150 12.75 -17.56 -0.93
N VAL A 151 12.72 -17.11 -2.18
CA VAL A 151 13.43 -17.73 -3.29
C VAL A 151 14.81 -17.10 -3.43
N PHE A 152 15.83 -17.92 -3.17
CA PHE A 152 17.21 -17.59 -3.51
C PHE A 152 17.57 -18.24 -4.83
N THR A 153 18.11 -17.43 -5.74
CA THR A 153 18.79 -17.92 -6.93
C THR A 153 20.29 -17.94 -6.65
N PHE A 154 20.90 -19.13 -6.74
CA PHE A 154 22.32 -19.34 -6.53
C PHE A 154 23.06 -19.42 -7.86
N THR A 155 24.17 -18.68 -7.96
CA THR A 155 25.02 -18.70 -9.15
C THR A 155 26.47 -18.97 -8.78
N LEU A 156 27.17 -19.68 -9.67
CA LEU A 156 28.60 -19.92 -9.60
C LEU A 156 29.25 -19.30 -10.86
N ASN A 157 30.17 -18.36 -10.67
CA ASN A 157 30.85 -17.62 -11.74
C ASN A 157 29.87 -17.06 -12.80
N GLY A 158 28.72 -16.56 -12.36
CA GLY A 158 27.67 -16.00 -13.22
C GLY A 158 26.77 -17.02 -13.92
N SER A 159 26.94 -18.33 -13.67
CA SER A 159 26.07 -19.40 -14.19
C SER A 159 25.16 -19.98 -13.09
N PRO A 160 23.88 -20.29 -13.37
CA PRO A 160 22.97 -20.82 -12.36
C PRO A 160 23.37 -22.22 -11.89
N LEU A 161 23.34 -22.43 -10.58
CA LEU A 161 23.66 -23.73 -9.94
C LEU A 161 22.45 -24.66 -9.99
N ALA A 162 22.33 -25.48 -11.02
CA ALA A 162 21.20 -26.40 -11.16
C ALA A 162 21.40 -27.72 -10.38
N ASN A 163 20.37 -28.16 -9.64
CA ASN A 163 20.35 -29.42 -8.88
C ASN A 163 21.50 -29.57 -7.87
N ALA A 164 21.93 -28.47 -7.27
CA ALA A 164 22.97 -28.44 -6.25
C ALA A 164 22.34 -28.52 -4.84
N GLN A 165 23.09 -29.14 -3.91
CA GLN A 165 22.75 -29.12 -2.49
C GLN A 165 23.58 -28.04 -1.80
N ILE A 166 22.91 -27.12 -1.12
CA ILE A 166 23.52 -25.98 -0.43
C ILE A 166 23.06 -26.01 1.03
N ASP A 167 23.98 -25.98 1.98
CA ASP A 167 23.63 -25.98 3.39
C ASP A 167 23.52 -24.55 3.91
N ALA A 168 22.35 -24.19 4.44
CA ALA A 168 22.08 -22.89 5.03
C ALA A 168 22.10 -23.00 6.55
N THR A 169 23.07 -22.36 7.19
CA THR A 169 23.15 -22.23 8.65
C THR A 169 22.47 -20.93 9.09
N LEU A 170 21.46 -21.07 9.94
CA LEU A 170 20.65 -19.97 10.47
C LEU A 170 21.30 -19.36 11.73
N ALA A 171 20.90 -18.14 12.08
CA ALA A 171 21.36 -17.45 13.29
C ALA A 171 21.09 -18.18 14.62
N ASP A 172 20.11 -19.10 14.65
CA ASP A 172 19.83 -19.94 15.81
C ASP A 172 20.66 -21.25 15.87
N GLY A 173 21.58 -21.42 14.91
CA GLY A 173 22.46 -22.58 14.79
C GLY A 173 21.83 -23.80 14.10
N ARG A 174 20.60 -23.70 13.59
CA ARG A 174 20.00 -24.77 12.77
C ARG A 174 20.58 -24.74 11.36
N THR A 175 20.92 -25.91 10.83
CA THR A 175 21.33 -26.08 9.42
C THR A 175 20.19 -26.70 8.61
N VAL A 176 19.86 -26.08 7.48
CA VAL A 176 18.82 -26.53 6.54
C VAL A 176 19.48 -26.75 5.19
N SER A 177 19.40 -27.97 4.66
CA SER A 177 19.89 -28.27 3.32
C SER A 177 18.86 -27.85 2.26
N LEU A 178 19.29 -27.00 1.34
CA LEU A 178 18.53 -26.47 0.22
C LEU A 178 18.89 -27.24 -1.05
N THR A 179 17.88 -27.56 -1.85
CA THR A 179 18.07 -28.18 -3.17
C THR A 179 17.63 -27.20 -4.25
N THR A 180 18.53 -26.84 -5.17
CA THR A 180 18.21 -25.89 -6.23
C THR A 180 17.52 -26.55 -7.42
N ASP A 181 16.61 -25.82 -8.06
CA ASP A 181 15.93 -26.24 -9.29
C ASP A 181 16.81 -26.04 -10.55
N ALA A 182 16.25 -26.28 -11.74
CA ALA A 182 16.98 -26.12 -13.00
C ALA A 182 17.42 -24.67 -13.31
N SER A 183 16.80 -23.67 -12.67
CA SER A 183 17.17 -22.25 -12.74
C SER A 183 18.15 -21.83 -11.65
N GLY A 184 18.47 -22.72 -10.71
CA GLY A 184 19.30 -22.41 -9.54
C GLY A 184 18.52 -21.80 -8.38
N ALA A 185 17.18 -21.86 -8.40
CA ALA A 185 16.30 -21.30 -7.39
C ALA A 185 15.96 -22.31 -6.29
N SER A 186 15.79 -21.85 -5.06
CA SER A 186 15.33 -22.66 -3.91
C SER A 186 14.45 -21.82 -2.97
N ASP A 187 13.35 -22.39 -2.47
CA ASP A 187 12.27 -21.72 -1.72
C ASP A 187 12.17 -22.13 -0.23
N ALA A 188 13.17 -22.84 0.30
CA ALA A 188 13.07 -23.52 1.60
C ALA A 188 13.31 -22.65 2.85
N LEU A 189 13.61 -21.34 2.72
CA LEU A 189 13.90 -20.44 3.84
C LEU A 189 12.77 -19.47 4.13
N SER A 190 12.44 -19.24 5.41
CA SER A 190 11.46 -18.22 5.77
C SER A 190 12.10 -16.82 5.82
N ILE A 191 11.32 -15.77 5.57
CA ILE A 191 11.84 -14.38 5.59
C ILE A 191 12.41 -13.97 6.96
N ASN A 192 11.90 -14.55 8.05
CA ASN A 192 12.42 -14.29 9.40
C ASN A 192 13.81 -14.92 9.58
N ASP A 193 14.02 -16.10 9.00
CA ASP A 193 15.33 -16.76 9.01
C ASP A 193 16.33 -15.95 8.18
N ILE A 194 15.90 -15.39 7.04
CA ILE A 194 16.71 -14.52 6.18
C ILE A 194 17.13 -13.23 6.92
N ARG A 195 16.18 -12.55 7.58
CA ARG A 195 16.44 -11.32 8.34
C ARG A 195 17.34 -11.55 9.57
N GLY A 196 17.38 -12.76 10.09
CA GLY A 196 18.31 -13.14 11.16
C GLY A 196 19.78 -13.22 10.70
N GLY A 197 20.02 -13.24 9.39
CA GLY A 197 21.32 -13.55 8.79
C GLY A 197 21.45 -15.04 8.54
N VAL A 198 21.92 -15.39 7.33
CA VAL A 198 22.07 -16.78 6.89
C VAL A 198 23.45 -16.99 6.31
N GLN A 199 24.11 -18.07 6.69
CA GLN A 199 25.35 -18.52 6.08
C GLN A 199 25.06 -19.65 5.11
N PHE A 200 25.31 -19.44 3.82
CA PHE A 200 25.24 -20.48 2.80
C PHE A 200 26.60 -21.14 2.63
N THR A 201 26.62 -22.47 2.66
CA THR A 201 27.81 -23.29 2.41
C THR A 201 27.56 -24.18 1.20
N TYR A 202 28.43 -24.09 0.20
CA TYR A 202 28.37 -24.93 -0.99
C TYR A 202 29.71 -25.64 -1.21
N ARG A 203 29.64 -26.96 -1.39
CA ARG A 203 30.79 -27.85 -1.61
C ARG A 203 30.61 -28.61 -2.92
N PRO A 204 31.17 -28.12 -4.05
CA PRO A 204 31.11 -28.84 -5.32
C PRO A 204 31.99 -30.11 -5.32
N ASP A 205 33.15 -30.05 -4.66
CA ASP A 205 34.16 -31.11 -4.57
C ASP A 205 34.84 -31.06 -3.18
N ASN A 206 35.43 -32.16 -2.69
CA ASN A 206 36.21 -32.25 -1.42
C ASN A 206 37.53 -31.43 -1.41
N ALA A 207 37.66 -30.45 -2.31
CA ALA A 207 38.85 -29.62 -2.44
C ALA A 207 38.54 -28.13 -2.28
N THR A 208 37.27 -27.73 -2.36
CA THR A 208 36.85 -26.32 -2.37
C THR A 208 35.54 -26.13 -1.62
N THR A 209 35.55 -25.23 -0.64
CA THR A 209 34.36 -24.86 0.12
C THR A 209 34.06 -23.37 -0.05
N TYR A 210 32.86 -23.07 -0.54
CA TYR A 210 32.36 -21.70 -0.66
C TYR A 210 31.46 -21.39 0.54
N ARG A 211 31.77 -20.31 1.27
CA ARG A 211 30.92 -19.80 2.35
C ARG A 211 30.47 -18.38 2.03
N LEU A 212 29.17 -18.15 2.06
CA LEU A 212 28.56 -16.85 1.82
C LEU A 212 27.68 -16.45 3.00
N ASN A 213 28.10 -15.43 3.74
CA ASN A 213 27.26 -14.80 4.76
C ASN A 213 26.34 -13.77 4.10
N TYR A 214 25.05 -14.05 4.11
CA TYR A 214 24.01 -13.19 3.53
C TYR A 214 23.26 -12.47 4.65
N CYS A 215 23.25 -11.15 4.60
CA CYS A 215 22.47 -10.30 5.50
C CYS A 215 21.50 -9.45 4.69
N VAL A 216 20.29 -9.30 5.22
CA VAL A 216 19.32 -8.32 4.73
C VAL A 216 19.01 -7.38 5.88
N GLU A 217 18.87 -6.12 5.55
CA GLU A 217 18.54 -5.10 6.53
C GLU A 217 17.21 -5.37 7.24
N ASP A 218 17.19 -5.29 8.59
CA ASP A 218 15.94 -5.37 9.36
C ASP A 218 15.31 -3.99 9.58
N ASN A 219 14.14 -3.80 9.01
CA ASN A 219 13.35 -2.57 9.15
C ASN A 219 12.57 -2.52 10.49
N THR A 220 13.25 -2.27 11.61
CA THR A 220 12.64 -2.15 12.94
C THR A 220 11.57 -1.02 13.03
N VAL A 221 10.32 -1.39 13.35
CA VAL A 221 9.21 -0.43 13.54
C VAL A 221 9.32 0.17 14.94
N PHE A 222 9.01 1.47 15.05
CA PHE A 222 9.21 2.28 16.26
C PHE A 222 10.68 2.56 16.64
N SER A 223 11.62 2.42 15.70
CA SER A 223 12.98 2.93 15.84
C SER A 223 13.06 4.45 15.61
N LEU A 224 14.19 5.09 15.95
CA LEU A 224 14.45 6.48 15.54
C LEU A 224 14.36 6.65 14.01
N ARG A 225 14.75 5.61 13.26
CA ARG A 225 14.66 5.57 11.80
C ARG A 225 13.21 5.63 11.34
N TRP A 226 12.32 4.82 11.94
CA TRP A 226 10.88 4.87 11.66
C TRP A 226 10.28 6.26 11.93
N LEU A 227 10.67 6.91 13.03
CA LEU A 227 10.28 8.29 13.33
C LEU A 227 10.76 9.27 12.24
N SER A 228 11.97 9.09 11.72
CA SER A 228 12.49 9.92 10.62
C SER A 228 11.74 9.70 9.30
N ALA A 229 11.29 8.48 9.03
CA ALA A 229 10.48 8.14 7.85
C ALA A 229 9.09 8.77 7.88
N MET A 230 8.60 9.19 9.06
CA MET A 230 7.33 9.90 9.19
C MET A 230 7.42 11.40 8.83
N MET A 231 8.60 11.98 8.67
CA MET A 231 8.76 13.42 8.39
C MET A 231 8.02 13.93 7.14
N PRO A 232 8.01 13.21 5.99
CA PRO A 232 7.22 13.61 4.84
C PRO A 232 5.71 13.66 5.15
N PHE A 233 5.24 12.71 5.96
CA PHE A 233 3.84 12.63 6.35
C PHE A 233 3.45 13.75 7.32
N THR A 234 4.32 14.12 8.26
CA THR A 234 4.07 15.27 9.14
C THR A 234 4.02 16.58 8.36
N LEU A 235 4.88 16.75 7.34
CA LEU A 235 4.81 17.90 6.42
C LEU A 235 3.48 17.94 5.65
N ILE A 236 3.02 16.80 5.12
CA ILE A 236 1.73 16.68 4.43
C ILE A 236 0.57 17.07 5.35
N ILE A 237 0.58 16.60 6.61
CA ILE A 237 -0.44 16.98 7.61
C ILE A 237 -0.39 18.49 7.88
N LEU A 238 0.80 19.06 8.02
CA LEU A 238 0.98 20.49 8.29
C LEU A 238 0.45 21.35 7.13
N ILE A 239 0.80 20.99 5.89
CA ILE A 239 0.29 21.67 4.69
C ILE A 239 -1.24 21.54 4.61
N ALA A 240 -1.78 20.32 4.81
CA ALA A 240 -3.23 20.10 4.81
C ALA A 240 -3.94 20.93 5.88
N LEU A 241 -3.36 21.04 7.09
CA LEU A 241 -3.87 21.87 8.18
C LEU A 241 -3.87 23.35 7.82
N VAL A 242 -2.78 23.87 7.23
CA VAL A 242 -2.71 25.25 6.74
C VAL A 242 -3.78 25.50 5.67
N CYS A 243 -3.96 24.59 4.71
CA CYS A 243 -4.99 24.69 3.68
C CYS A 243 -6.41 24.70 4.28
N ILE A 244 -6.69 23.84 5.26
CA ILE A 244 -8.00 23.78 5.94
C ILE A 244 -8.26 25.10 6.69
N ILE A 245 -7.29 25.60 7.46
CA ILE A 245 -7.43 26.86 8.20
C ILE A 245 -7.65 28.03 7.25
N LEU A 246 -6.89 28.09 6.15
CA LEU A 246 -7.03 29.12 5.14
C LEU A 246 -8.43 29.08 4.50
N ASP A 247 -8.91 27.92 4.08
CA ASP A 247 -10.24 27.76 3.47
C ASP A 247 -11.36 28.15 4.45
N VAL A 248 -11.30 27.70 5.70
CA VAL A 248 -12.27 28.06 6.74
C VAL A 248 -12.28 29.58 6.98
N THR A 249 -11.10 30.19 7.04
CA THR A 249 -10.96 31.65 7.26
C THR A 249 -11.49 32.44 6.06
N LEU A 250 -11.18 32.01 4.84
CA LEU A 250 -11.66 32.63 3.60
C LEU A 250 -13.17 32.53 3.48
N ARG A 251 -13.77 31.37 3.76
CA ARG A 251 -15.23 31.21 3.79
C ARG A 251 -15.87 32.16 4.76
N LYS A 252 -15.36 32.23 6.00
CA LYS A 252 -15.87 33.14 7.02
C LYS A 252 -15.83 34.60 6.55
N ARG A 253 -14.73 35.02 5.92
CA ARG A 253 -14.61 36.38 5.33
C ARG A 253 -15.57 36.61 4.18
N LEU A 254 -15.75 35.64 3.28
CA LEU A 254 -16.68 35.74 2.15
C LEU A 254 -18.14 35.82 2.60
N TYR A 255 -18.53 35.04 3.60
CA TYR A 255 -19.88 35.10 4.17
C TYR A 255 -20.17 36.46 4.81
N GLN A 256 -19.21 37.00 5.58
CA GLN A 256 -19.31 38.33 6.17
C GLN A 256 -19.44 39.42 5.09
N LYS A 257 -18.63 39.35 4.02
CA LYS A 257 -18.64 40.34 2.93
C LYS A 257 -19.93 40.32 2.11
N ASN A 258 -20.50 39.14 1.87
CA ASN A 258 -21.69 39.00 1.04
C ASN A 258 -23.01 39.30 1.78
N GLY A 259 -22.97 39.71 3.06
CA GLY A 259 -24.16 40.03 3.84
C GLY A 259 -25.17 38.88 3.93
N LEU A 260 -24.72 37.65 3.67
CA LEU A 260 -25.54 36.46 3.84
C LEU A 260 -25.84 36.36 5.33
N PRO A 261 -27.13 36.29 5.73
CA PRO A 261 -27.48 36.34 7.13
C PRO A 261 -26.72 35.23 7.85
N GLU A 262 -26.16 35.57 9.00
CA GLU A 262 -25.48 34.61 9.86
C GLU A 262 -26.40 33.43 10.21
N SER A 263 -27.71 33.49 9.92
CA SER A 263 -28.67 32.38 10.01
C SER A 263 -28.62 31.35 8.87
N ARG A 264 -28.14 31.71 7.67
CA ARG A 264 -27.74 30.74 6.62
C ARG A 264 -26.35 30.15 6.88
N VAL A 265 -25.62 30.79 7.81
CA VAL A 265 -24.37 30.36 8.46
C VAL A 265 -24.66 29.78 9.87
N LYS A 266 -25.91 29.84 10.37
CA LYS A 266 -26.34 29.14 11.59
C LYS A 266 -26.85 27.80 11.14
N ILE A 267 -26.01 26.79 11.36
CA ILE A 267 -26.39 25.69 12.26
C ILE A 267 -27.76 25.08 11.87
N THR A 268 -27.93 24.75 10.60
CA THR A 268 -28.92 23.78 10.12
C THR A 268 -28.13 22.81 9.24
N HIS A 269 -27.18 22.03 9.72
CA HIS A 269 -27.05 21.27 10.96
C HIS A 269 -25.83 21.74 11.76
N LYS A 270 -25.95 21.98 13.08
CA LYS A 270 -24.77 21.97 13.98
C LYS A 270 -24.05 20.67 13.65
N GLY A 271 -22.81 20.77 13.14
CA GLY A 271 -21.99 19.59 12.85
C GLY A 271 -22.15 18.63 14.01
N GLU A 272 -22.55 17.40 13.68
CA GLU A 272 -22.73 16.33 14.65
C GLU A 272 -21.45 16.33 15.50
N GLY A 273 -21.50 16.69 16.79
CA GLY A 273 -20.28 16.77 17.63
C GLY A 273 -19.53 15.44 17.61
N PHE A 274 -18.25 15.41 18.00
CA PHE A 274 -17.44 14.18 17.97
C PHE A 274 -18.21 12.96 18.50
N ARG A 275 -18.45 11.97 17.64
CA ARG A 275 -19.29 10.82 17.99
C ARG A 275 -18.43 9.58 18.19
N LEU A 276 -18.32 9.13 19.44
CA LEU A 276 -17.90 7.77 19.71
C LEU A 276 -18.85 6.79 18.97
N PRO A 277 -18.32 5.77 18.28
CA PRO A 277 -19.15 4.77 17.62
C PRO A 277 -20.08 4.11 18.65
N ARG A 278 -21.40 4.27 18.48
CA ARG A 278 -22.41 3.66 19.35
C ARG A 278 -22.52 2.16 19.05
N PHE A 279 -22.84 1.35 20.06
CA PHE A 279 -23.09 -0.10 19.91
C PHE A 279 -24.05 -0.37 18.73
N GLY A 280 -23.58 -1.14 17.75
CA GLY A 280 -24.32 -1.45 16.52
C GLY A 280 -23.42 -1.62 15.28
N PHE A 281 -24.04 -1.56 14.09
CA PHE A 281 -23.37 -1.77 12.80
C PHE A 281 -22.18 -0.82 12.55
N GLU A 282 -22.31 0.46 12.93
CA GLU A 282 -21.22 1.42 12.77
C GLU A 282 -20.01 1.08 13.64
N MET A 283 -20.20 0.59 14.87
CA MET A 283 -19.09 0.16 15.73
C MET A 283 -18.36 -1.03 15.12
N ILE A 284 -19.09 -2.03 14.61
CA ILE A 284 -18.49 -3.17 13.89
C ILE A 284 -17.70 -2.67 12.69
N ARG A 285 -18.26 -1.76 11.90
CA ARG A 285 -17.55 -1.16 10.76
C ARG A 285 -16.27 -0.46 11.19
N TRP A 286 -16.31 0.36 12.24
CA TRP A 286 -15.13 1.06 12.76
C TRP A 286 -14.08 0.10 13.31
N MET A 287 -14.47 -0.96 14.02
CA MET A 287 -13.56 -1.99 14.51
C MET A 287 -12.90 -2.74 13.35
N VAL A 288 -13.67 -3.16 12.35
CA VAL A 288 -13.13 -3.83 11.15
C VAL A 288 -12.18 -2.91 10.39
N MET A 289 -12.51 -1.62 10.27
CA MET A 289 -11.61 -0.65 9.62
C MET A 289 -10.33 -0.43 10.39
N LEU A 290 -10.39 -0.27 11.72
CA LEU A 290 -9.22 -0.11 12.56
C LEU A 290 -8.34 -1.36 12.52
N LEU A 291 -8.94 -2.55 12.66
CA LEU A 291 -8.24 -3.82 12.58
C LEU A 291 -7.59 -4.01 11.20
N SER A 292 -8.32 -3.70 10.12
CA SER A 292 -7.79 -3.77 8.76
C SER A 292 -6.68 -2.77 8.55
N PHE A 293 -6.79 -1.54 9.07
CA PHE A 293 -5.73 -0.54 8.98
C PHE A 293 -4.45 -1.04 9.66
N VAL A 294 -4.56 -1.56 10.89
CA VAL A 294 -3.43 -2.13 11.64
C VAL A 294 -2.83 -3.34 10.90
N LEU A 295 -3.67 -4.27 10.43
CA LEU A 295 -3.22 -5.49 9.77
C LEU A 295 -2.60 -5.23 8.40
N LEU A 296 -3.17 -4.30 7.62
CA LEU A 296 -2.65 -4.02 6.28
C LEU A 296 -1.36 -3.20 6.33
N ILE A 297 -1.15 -2.40 7.38
CA ILE A 297 0.03 -1.53 7.56
C ILE A 297 1.14 -2.20 8.33
N TRP A 298 0.81 -2.89 9.42
CA TRP A 298 1.80 -3.51 10.30
C TRP A 298 1.68 -5.03 10.36
N GLY A 299 0.67 -5.64 9.74
CA GLY A 299 0.41 -7.08 9.88
C GLY A 299 1.50 -7.97 9.30
N GLY A 300 2.15 -7.57 8.20
CA GLY A 300 3.31 -8.32 7.67
C GLY A 300 4.43 -8.46 8.72
N LYS A 301 4.66 -7.40 9.50
CA LYS A 301 5.67 -7.43 10.58
C LYS A 301 5.17 -8.05 11.89
N LEU A 302 3.91 -7.78 12.28
CA LEU A 302 3.35 -8.22 13.55
C LEU A 302 2.98 -9.71 13.57
N LEU A 303 2.56 -10.27 12.42
CA LEU A 303 2.06 -11.64 12.35
C LEU A 303 3.11 -12.64 11.86
N GLY A 304 4.30 -12.17 11.45
CA GLY A 304 5.39 -13.03 10.97
C GLY A 304 4.93 -13.99 9.88
N SER A 305 5.70 -15.06 9.63
CA SER A 305 5.48 -16.08 8.58
C SER A 305 4.06 -16.69 8.49
N ALA A 306 3.20 -16.51 9.51
CA ALA A 306 1.87 -17.13 9.60
C ALA A 306 0.88 -16.71 8.49
N LEU A 307 1.05 -15.53 7.89
CA LEU A 307 0.18 -15.05 6.80
C LEU A 307 0.91 -14.90 5.45
N PHE A 308 2.21 -15.17 5.38
CA PHE A 308 3.04 -14.89 4.19
C PHE A 308 2.71 -15.75 2.98
N ASN A 309 2.09 -16.92 3.19
CA ASN A 309 1.64 -17.82 2.11
C ASN A 309 0.23 -17.50 1.60
N VAL A 310 -0.46 -16.50 2.17
CA VAL A 310 -1.82 -16.14 1.74
C VAL A 310 -1.77 -14.84 0.93
N GLU A 311 -1.75 -14.98 -0.39
CA GLU A 311 -1.87 -13.86 -1.32
C GLU A 311 -3.33 -13.36 -1.30
N LEU A 312 -3.59 -12.34 -0.49
CA LEU A 312 -4.88 -11.67 -0.49
C LEU A 312 -4.82 -10.46 -1.43
N PRO A 313 -5.67 -10.38 -2.49
CA PRO A 313 -5.68 -9.28 -3.46
C PRO A 313 -6.34 -8.02 -2.89
N ILE A 314 -5.89 -7.58 -1.71
CA ILE A 314 -6.49 -6.51 -0.93
C ILE A 314 -5.72 -5.21 -1.17
N LEU A 315 -6.45 -4.09 -1.10
CA LEU A 315 -6.10 -2.70 -1.42
C LEU A 315 -4.95 -2.05 -0.59
N ALA A 316 -3.92 -2.81 -0.22
CA ALA A 316 -2.91 -2.41 0.75
C ALA A 316 -1.51 -2.30 0.15
N CYS A 317 -1.08 -1.07 -0.05
CA CYS A 317 0.28 -0.67 -0.45
C CYS A 317 1.31 -0.60 0.72
N PRO A 318 1.10 -1.27 1.88
CA PRO A 318 2.20 -1.69 2.77
C PRO A 318 2.33 -3.22 2.94
N TYR A 319 1.29 -4.01 2.69
CA TYR A 319 1.37 -5.48 2.72
C TYR A 319 2.28 -6.03 1.59
N ASN A 320 2.48 -5.18 0.57
CA ASN A 320 2.94 -5.57 -0.75
C ASN A 320 4.38 -5.11 -1.08
N LEU A 321 5.17 -4.60 -0.13
CA LEU A 321 6.60 -4.39 -0.39
C LEU A 321 7.35 -5.70 -0.40
N ASP A 322 6.99 -6.65 0.47
CA ASP A 322 7.61 -7.94 0.39
C ASP A 322 7.04 -8.73 -0.83
N GLN A 323 5.81 -8.50 -1.36
CA GLN A 323 5.12 -9.41 -2.33
C GLN A 323 5.20 -8.86 -3.76
N LEU A 324 5.89 -9.57 -4.67
CA LEU A 324 6.03 -9.16 -6.07
C LEU A 324 4.74 -9.31 -6.90
N THR A 325 3.71 -10.04 -6.45
CA THR A 325 2.63 -10.52 -7.35
C THR A 325 1.17 -10.35 -6.90
N SER A 326 0.82 -9.68 -5.79
CA SER A 326 -0.58 -9.79 -5.29
C SER A 326 -1.26 -8.56 -4.66
N ALA A 327 -0.88 -7.32 -5.01
CA ALA A 327 -1.72 -6.16 -4.69
C ALA A 327 -2.71 -5.84 -5.80
N GLY A 328 -3.95 -5.53 -5.43
CA GLY A 328 -4.97 -5.07 -6.38
C GLY A 328 -4.55 -3.85 -7.20
N CYS A 329 -3.60 -3.02 -6.74
CA CYS A 329 -3.06 -1.86 -7.49
C CYS A 329 -2.13 -2.23 -8.65
N TYR A 330 -1.55 -3.44 -8.65
CA TYR A 330 -0.64 -3.95 -9.69
C TYR A 330 -1.24 -3.83 -11.10
N TRP A 331 -2.56 -4.00 -11.21
CA TRP A 331 -3.35 -3.80 -12.44
C TRP A 331 -3.13 -2.45 -13.14
N PHE A 332 -2.88 -1.38 -12.39
CA PHE A 332 -2.64 -0.06 -12.97
C PHE A 332 -1.17 0.35 -12.94
N SER A 333 -0.34 -0.29 -12.11
CA SER A 333 1.05 0.11 -11.94
C SER A 333 2.03 -0.68 -12.81
N HIS A 334 1.83 -1.99 -12.99
CA HIS A 334 2.78 -2.86 -13.68
C HIS A 334 2.07 -3.89 -14.56
N ILE A 335 1.15 -3.42 -15.41
CA ILE A 335 0.47 -4.31 -16.36
C ILE A 335 1.45 -4.88 -17.39
N ASP A 336 2.53 -4.17 -17.70
CA ASP A 336 3.65 -4.62 -18.51
C ASP A 336 4.35 -5.83 -17.88
N VAL A 337 4.65 -5.77 -16.58
CA VAL A 337 5.24 -6.90 -15.86
C VAL A 337 4.22 -8.03 -15.70
N LEU A 338 2.95 -7.71 -15.40
CA LEU A 338 1.85 -8.71 -15.32
C LEU A 338 1.73 -9.53 -16.61
N LEU A 339 1.85 -8.87 -17.76
CA LEU A 339 1.74 -9.52 -19.07
C LEU A 339 3.00 -10.33 -19.44
N GLY A 340 4.12 -10.11 -18.75
CA GLY A 340 5.34 -10.90 -18.88
C GLY A 340 5.35 -12.19 -18.07
N LEU A 341 4.44 -12.33 -17.09
CA LEU A 341 4.34 -13.51 -16.22
C LEU A 341 3.74 -14.74 -16.94
N PRO A 342 3.99 -15.96 -16.46
CA PRO A 342 3.35 -17.16 -17.01
C PRO A 342 1.83 -17.09 -16.88
N ILE A 343 1.13 -17.63 -17.89
CA ILE A 343 -0.34 -17.56 -18.01
C ILE A 343 -1.06 -18.09 -16.75
N GLY A 344 -0.48 -19.09 -16.07
CA GLY A 344 -1.03 -19.67 -14.85
C GLY A 344 -1.15 -18.64 -13.71
N GLU A 345 -0.11 -17.86 -13.47
CA GLU A 345 -0.08 -16.81 -12.44
C GLU A 345 -1.01 -15.66 -12.79
N ILE A 346 -1.03 -15.25 -14.06
CA ILE A 346 -1.97 -14.23 -14.55
C ILE A 346 -3.41 -14.67 -14.27
N LEU A 347 -3.77 -15.91 -14.61
CA LEU A 347 -5.12 -16.44 -14.38
C LEU A 347 -5.46 -16.52 -12.90
N TRP A 348 -4.49 -16.88 -12.05
CA TRP A 348 -4.69 -16.97 -10.61
C TRP A 348 -4.89 -15.58 -9.99
N PHE A 349 -4.09 -14.60 -10.38
CA PHE A 349 -4.20 -13.21 -9.96
C PHE A 349 -5.52 -12.55 -10.43
N VAL A 350 -5.85 -12.69 -11.71
CA VAL A 350 -7.11 -12.17 -12.27
C VAL A 350 -8.31 -12.87 -11.63
N GLY A 351 -8.24 -14.19 -11.46
CA GLY A 351 -9.28 -15.01 -10.86
C GLY A 351 -9.55 -14.62 -9.41
N SER A 352 -8.51 -14.50 -8.58
CA SER A 352 -8.64 -14.10 -7.18
C SER A 352 -9.22 -12.69 -7.04
N PHE A 353 -8.77 -11.74 -7.86
CA PHE A 353 -9.32 -10.38 -7.89
C PHE A 353 -10.81 -10.37 -8.25
N VAL A 354 -11.21 -11.08 -9.31
CA VAL A 354 -12.62 -11.17 -9.73
C VAL A 354 -13.47 -11.80 -8.63
N VAL A 355 -12.99 -12.87 -7.99
CA VAL A 355 -13.68 -13.51 -6.87
C VAL A 355 -13.86 -12.51 -5.72
N CYS A 356 -12.82 -11.79 -5.32
CA CYS A 356 -12.92 -10.77 -4.27
C CYS A 356 -13.86 -9.61 -4.65
N ALA A 357 -13.81 -9.16 -5.91
CA ALA A 357 -14.69 -8.10 -6.42
C ALA A 357 -16.17 -8.55 -6.48
N VAL A 358 -16.45 -9.81 -6.80
CA VAL A 358 -17.81 -10.36 -6.80
C VAL A 358 -18.30 -10.62 -5.38
N LEU A 359 -17.47 -11.18 -4.50
CA LEU A 359 -17.88 -11.49 -3.14
C LEU A 359 -18.07 -10.22 -2.30
N PHE A 360 -17.07 -9.35 -2.27
CA PHE A 360 -17.05 -8.18 -1.39
C PHE A 360 -17.29 -6.86 -2.14
N GLY A 361 -16.84 -6.76 -3.39
CA GLY A 361 -16.99 -5.55 -4.21
C GLY A 361 -16.55 -4.28 -3.49
N ARG A 362 -17.37 -3.23 -3.55
CA ARG A 362 -17.08 -1.96 -2.87
C ARG A 362 -17.24 -1.97 -1.35
N MET A 363 -17.67 -3.08 -0.76
CA MET A 363 -17.60 -3.26 0.69
C MET A 363 -16.14 -3.19 1.17
N LEU A 364 -15.16 -3.60 0.36
CA LEU A 364 -13.73 -3.44 0.67
C LEU A 364 -13.34 -1.98 0.86
N CYS A 365 -13.82 -1.07 0.01
CA CYS A 365 -13.62 0.37 0.20
C CYS A 365 -14.28 0.87 1.49
N GLY A 366 -15.42 0.28 1.85
CA GLY A 366 -16.20 0.58 3.07
C GLY A 366 -15.50 0.19 4.37
N PHE A 367 -14.91 -1.00 4.40
CA PHE A 367 -14.51 -1.71 5.63
C PHE A 367 -13.00 -1.98 5.74
N VAL A 368 -12.29 -2.10 4.62
CA VAL A 368 -10.90 -2.62 4.60
C VAL A 368 -9.89 -1.55 4.18
N CYS A 369 -10.29 -0.61 3.31
CA CYS A 369 -9.38 0.38 2.73
C CYS A 369 -8.80 1.38 3.78
N PRO A 370 -7.46 1.47 3.94
CA PRO A 370 -6.82 2.37 4.91
C PRO A 370 -7.03 3.85 4.56
N LEU A 371 -7.04 4.20 3.26
CA LEU A 371 -7.35 5.55 2.82
C LEU A 371 -8.81 5.95 3.13
N GLY A 372 -9.73 4.97 3.14
CA GLY A 372 -11.11 5.16 3.56
C GLY A 372 -11.23 5.44 5.06
N PHE A 373 -10.40 4.77 5.87
CA PHE A 373 -10.32 5.00 7.32
C PHE A 373 -9.89 6.43 7.64
N ILE A 374 -8.81 6.92 7.03
CA ILE A 374 -8.32 8.28 7.26
C ILE A 374 -9.36 9.33 6.84
N GLN A 375 -10.04 9.12 5.70
CA GLN A 375 -11.11 10.03 5.28
C GLN A 375 -12.31 10.03 6.24
N ASP A 376 -12.66 8.89 6.84
CA ASP A 376 -13.70 8.84 7.87
C ASP A 376 -13.22 9.50 9.18
N VAL A 377 -11.93 9.37 9.54
CA VAL A 377 -11.33 10.08 10.70
C VAL A 377 -11.33 11.59 10.46
N MET A 378 -10.93 12.07 9.27
CA MET A 378 -11.01 13.48 8.90
C MET A 378 -12.44 14.02 8.96
N HIS A 379 -13.42 13.20 8.57
CA HIS A 379 -14.82 13.57 8.72
C HIS A 379 -15.26 13.69 10.18
N GLN A 380 -14.83 12.76 11.05
CA GLN A 380 -15.07 12.85 12.49
C GLN A 380 -14.39 14.07 13.11
N LEU A 381 -13.17 14.40 12.68
CA LEU A 381 -12.45 15.59 13.11
C LEU A 381 -13.18 16.87 12.70
N ARG A 382 -13.66 16.96 11.45
CA ARG A 382 -14.51 18.09 11.01
C ARG A 382 -15.76 18.23 11.88
N GLN A 383 -16.42 17.11 12.15
CA GLN A 383 -17.59 17.01 13.01
C GLN A 383 -17.30 17.53 14.43
N ALA A 384 -16.18 17.11 15.03
CA ALA A 384 -15.69 17.57 16.33
C ALA A 384 -15.42 19.08 16.35
N LEU A 385 -14.81 19.61 15.30
CA LEU A 385 -14.50 21.03 15.15
C LEU A 385 -15.72 21.87 14.74
N HIS A 386 -16.90 21.26 14.60
CA HIS A 386 -18.15 21.91 14.19
C HIS A 386 -18.05 22.70 12.88
N VAL A 387 -17.18 22.26 11.96
CA VAL A 387 -17.00 22.92 10.65
C VAL A 387 -18.04 22.39 9.66
N GLU A 388 -18.67 23.29 8.90
CA GLU A 388 -19.66 22.92 7.89
C GLU A 388 -19.03 22.15 6.72
N GLY A 389 -19.70 21.09 6.30
CA GLY A 389 -19.28 20.31 5.14
C GLY A 389 -19.70 20.99 3.84
N VAL A 390 -19.09 20.59 2.73
CA VAL A 390 -19.52 21.05 1.39
C VAL A 390 -20.58 20.10 0.84
N PRO A 391 -21.85 20.52 0.69
CA PRO A 391 -22.79 19.75 -0.10
C PRO A 391 -22.34 19.78 -1.56
N LEU A 392 -22.32 18.62 -2.22
CA LEU A 392 -22.07 18.59 -3.66
C LEU A 392 -23.39 18.54 -4.40
N ASN A 393 -23.50 19.35 -5.45
CA ASN A 393 -24.63 19.31 -6.35
C ASN A 393 -24.58 18.06 -7.25
N GLU A 394 -25.74 17.64 -7.73
CA GLU A 394 -25.91 16.52 -8.67
C GLU A 394 -25.05 16.67 -9.94
N ARG A 395 -24.92 17.90 -10.44
CA ARG A 395 -24.07 18.20 -11.59
C ARG A 395 -22.61 17.86 -11.31
N ILE A 396 -22.14 18.11 -10.09
CA ILE A 396 -20.76 17.81 -9.68
C ILE A 396 -20.61 16.29 -9.55
N TYR A 397 -21.58 15.57 -8.97
CA TYR A 397 -21.54 14.11 -8.94
C TYR A 397 -21.52 13.48 -10.35
N ALA A 398 -22.29 14.03 -11.29
CA ALA A 398 -22.24 13.60 -12.69
C ALA A 398 -20.88 13.87 -13.34
N MET A 399 -20.28 15.03 -13.07
CA MET A 399 -18.93 15.37 -13.53
C MET A 399 -17.87 14.45 -12.90
N LEU A 400 -17.96 14.17 -11.59
CA LEU A 400 -17.05 13.26 -10.89
C LEU A 400 -17.12 11.84 -11.46
N ARG A 401 -18.32 11.36 -11.85
CA ARG A 401 -18.44 10.09 -12.58
C ARG A 401 -17.73 10.11 -13.92
N LEU A 402 -17.82 11.21 -14.68
CA LEU A 402 -17.10 11.35 -15.95
C LEU A 402 -15.59 11.39 -15.73
N ILE A 403 -15.11 12.19 -14.77
CA ILE A 403 -13.68 12.27 -14.40
C ILE A 403 -13.17 10.90 -13.99
N LYS A 404 -13.92 10.15 -13.20
CA LYS A 404 -13.59 8.79 -12.79
C LYS A 404 -13.42 7.84 -13.98
N TRP A 405 -14.28 7.94 -15.00
CA TRP A 405 -14.12 7.17 -16.25
C TRP A 405 -12.88 7.61 -17.04
N CYS A 406 -12.65 8.91 -17.14
CA CYS A 406 -11.46 9.44 -17.82
C CYS A 406 -10.18 8.99 -17.12
N LEU A 407 -10.12 9.06 -15.78
CA LEU A 407 -8.98 8.62 -14.99
C LEU A 407 -8.76 7.11 -15.11
N LEU A 408 -9.82 6.31 -15.08
CA LEU A 408 -9.70 4.87 -15.29
C LEU A 408 -9.06 4.54 -16.65
N LEU A 409 -9.54 5.15 -17.73
CA LEU A 409 -9.00 4.95 -19.07
C LEU A 409 -7.57 5.49 -19.19
N LEU A 410 -7.31 6.63 -18.55
CA LEU A 410 -5.98 7.23 -18.49
C LEU A 410 -4.97 6.30 -17.83
N PHE A 411 -5.27 5.80 -16.62
CA PHE A 411 -4.35 4.93 -15.89
C PHE A 411 -4.19 3.57 -16.52
N LEU A 412 -5.25 3.02 -17.12
CA LEU A 412 -5.12 1.81 -17.94
C LEU A 412 -4.22 2.05 -19.16
N GLY A 413 -4.30 3.23 -19.78
CA GLY A 413 -3.43 3.63 -20.89
C GLY A 413 -1.97 3.84 -20.47
N ILE A 414 -1.73 4.48 -19.32
CA ILE A 414 -0.39 4.70 -18.76
C ILE A 414 0.27 3.35 -18.43
N GLY A 415 -0.45 2.44 -17.78
CA GLY A 415 0.06 1.10 -17.51
C GLY A 415 0.48 0.38 -18.80
N LEU A 416 -0.33 0.45 -19.87
CA LEU A 416 0.00 -0.21 -21.14
C LEU A 416 1.25 0.36 -21.84
N ILE A 417 1.65 1.58 -21.51
CA ILE A 417 2.85 2.25 -22.07
C ILE A 417 4.07 2.04 -21.14
N GLY A 418 3.91 1.34 -20.01
CA GLY A 418 4.96 1.09 -19.03
C GLY A 418 5.11 2.18 -17.97
N GLY A 419 4.12 3.06 -17.80
CA GLY A 419 4.11 4.02 -16.71
C GLY A 419 3.43 3.46 -15.45
N SER A 420 3.84 3.94 -14.27
CA SER A 420 3.31 3.43 -13.00
C SER A 420 2.17 4.29 -12.44
N PHE A 421 1.02 3.68 -12.15
CA PHE A 421 -0.05 4.32 -11.37
C PHE A 421 0.38 4.71 -9.95
N CYS A 422 1.40 4.03 -9.43
CA CYS A 422 1.95 4.27 -8.10
C CYS A 422 2.36 5.73 -7.91
N ASP A 423 2.90 6.38 -8.95
CA ASP A 423 3.35 7.78 -8.91
C ASP A 423 2.22 8.78 -8.64
N PHE A 424 0.99 8.41 -9.00
CA PHE A 424 -0.22 9.23 -8.82
C PHE A 424 -1.05 8.82 -7.61
N CYS A 425 -0.78 7.64 -7.05
CA CYS A 425 -1.60 7.06 -6.01
C CYS A 425 -1.34 7.78 -4.68
N PRO A 426 -2.32 8.48 -4.07
CA PRO A 426 -2.08 9.13 -2.78
C PRO A 426 -1.73 8.12 -1.68
N ALA A 427 -2.19 6.86 -1.80
CA ALA A 427 -1.91 5.84 -0.81
C ALA A 427 -0.41 5.53 -0.68
N ILE A 428 0.39 5.65 -1.76
CA ILE A 428 1.83 5.32 -1.74
C ILE A 428 2.63 6.24 -0.82
N THR A 429 2.17 7.46 -0.56
CA THR A 429 2.87 8.38 0.35
C THR A 429 2.52 8.10 1.82
N LEU A 430 1.41 7.40 2.06
CA LEU A 430 0.91 7.11 3.40
C LEU A 430 1.31 5.72 3.87
N SER A 431 1.08 4.69 3.05
CA SER A 431 1.27 3.31 3.48
C SER A 431 2.73 2.97 3.81
N PRO A 432 3.72 3.25 2.95
CA PRO A 432 5.12 2.95 3.23
C PRO A 432 5.65 3.85 4.35
N ALA A 433 5.27 5.13 4.39
CA ALA A 433 5.64 6.05 5.47
C ALA A 433 5.19 5.54 6.87
N LEU A 434 3.99 4.95 6.97
CA LEU A 434 3.51 4.34 8.22
C LEU A 434 4.17 2.99 8.53
N ALA A 435 4.62 2.27 7.50
CA ALA A 435 5.37 1.03 7.62
C ALA A 435 6.86 1.26 7.98
N GLY A 436 7.38 2.49 7.82
CA GLY A 436 8.75 2.86 8.20
C GLY A 436 9.67 3.17 7.01
N PHE A 437 9.16 3.13 5.80
CA PHE A 437 9.92 3.46 4.59
C PHE A 437 9.94 4.98 4.37
N LYS A 438 11.13 5.52 4.11
CA LYS A 438 11.29 6.94 3.75
C LYS A 438 10.79 7.14 2.32
N THR A 439 9.67 7.83 2.16
CA THR A 439 9.10 8.12 0.82
C THR A 439 9.37 9.56 0.41
N SER A 440 9.90 9.76 -0.79
CA SER A 440 9.96 11.08 -1.41
C SER A 440 8.55 11.59 -1.75
N ILE A 441 8.34 12.91 -1.64
CA ILE A 441 7.08 13.58 -1.95
C ILE A 441 7.13 14.05 -3.40
N TYR A 442 6.61 13.22 -4.28
CA TYR A 442 6.32 13.59 -5.66
C TYR A 442 4.87 14.07 -5.79
N PHE A 443 4.30 13.99 -6.99
CA PHE A 443 2.90 14.30 -7.25
C PHE A 443 1.92 13.53 -6.33
N SER A 444 2.22 12.29 -5.97
CA SER A 444 1.45 11.47 -5.02
C SER A 444 1.23 12.16 -3.66
N GLY A 445 2.24 12.86 -3.15
CA GLY A 445 2.15 13.58 -1.89
C GLY A 445 1.25 14.81 -1.96
N PHE A 446 1.28 15.55 -3.08
CA PHE A 446 0.31 16.63 -3.32
C PHE A 446 -1.12 16.09 -3.44
N MET A 447 -1.31 14.95 -4.11
CA MET A 447 -2.60 14.26 -4.15
C MET A 447 -3.06 13.84 -2.75
N MET A 448 -2.14 13.38 -1.88
CA MET A 448 -2.48 13.06 -0.49
C MET A 448 -2.95 14.29 0.29
N VAL A 449 -2.28 15.44 0.17
CA VAL A 449 -2.77 16.71 0.75
C VAL A 449 -4.19 17.01 0.25
N ALA A 450 -4.43 16.89 -1.06
CA ALA A 450 -5.76 17.09 -1.63
C ALA A 450 -6.80 16.09 -1.09
N VAL A 451 -6.44 14.83 -0.86
CA VAL A 451 -7.32 13.82 -0.24
C VAL A 451 -7.66 14.17 1.20
N LEU A 452 -6.69 14.62 2.01
CA LEU A 452 -6.92 15.02 3.40
C LEU A 452 -7.84 16.24 3.48
N VAL A 453 -7.54 17.29 2.71
CA VAL A 453 -8.32 18.53 2.67
C VAL A 453 -9.73 18.24 2.15
N SER A 454 -9.87 17.51 1.04
CA SER A 454 -11.18 17.18 0.48
C SER A 454 -11.98 16.22 1.37
N GLY A 455 -11.32 15.27 2.03
CA GLY A 455 -11.91 14.34 3.00
C GLY A 455 -12.44 15.04 4.25
N PHE A 456 -11.77 16.11 4.68
CA PHE A 456 -12.23 16.97 5.77
C PHE A 456 -13.57 17.60 5.43
N PHE A 457 -13.67 18.33 4.30
CA PHE A 457 -14.90 19.03 3.89
C PHE A 457 -16.02 18.12 3.41
N LYS A 458 -15.69 16.98 2.80
CA LYS A 458 -16.65 16.00 2.31
C LYS A 458 -16.19 14.58 2.63
N ARG A 459 -17.03 13.86 3.39
CA ARG A 459 -16.81 12.45 3.73
C ARG A 459 -16.55 11.63 2.46
N ARG A 460 -15.41 10.93 2.42
CA ARG A 460 -15.02 10.03 1.33
C ARG A 460 -15.01 10.68 -0.06
N CYS A 461 -14.57 11.94 -0.15
CA CYS A 461 -14.51 12.69 -1.41
C CYS A 461 -13.72 11.93 -2.49
N PHE A 462 -12.50 11.47 -2.16
CA PHE A 462 -11.62 10.77 -3.09
C PHE A 462 -12.20 9.43 -3.57
N CYS A 463 -12.99 8.74 -2.74
CA CYS A 463 -13.66 7.49 -3.14
C CYS A 463 -14.67 7.67 -4.30
N ASN A 464 -15.12 8.90 -4.59
CA ASN A 464 -15.95 9.21 -5.75
C ASN A 464 -15.16 9.29 -7.06
N ILE A 465 -13.83 9.44 -6.99
CA ILE A 465 -12.94 9.63 -8.14
C ILE A 465 -12.00 8.40 -8.32
N CYS A 466 -11.75 7.67 -7.24
CA CYS A 466 -10.82 6.53 -7.21
C CYS A 466 -11.12 5.49 -8.32
N PRO A 467 -10.16 5.22 -9.23
CA PRO A 467 -10.32 4.27 -10.33
C PRO A 467 -10.42 2.82 -9.82
N MET A 468 -9.63 2.46 -8.79
CA MET A 468 -9.70 1.15 -8.14
C MET A 468 -11.08 0.89 -7.50
N GLY A 469 -11.66 1.91 -6.86
CA GLY A 469 -13.02 1.84 -6.33
C GLY A 469 -14.07 1.67 -7.43
N TYR A 470 -13.78 2.05 -8.68
CA TYR A 470 -14.65 1.78 -9.81
C TYR A 470 -14.62 0.31 -10.23
N LEU A 471 -13.42 -0.25 -10.41
CA LEU A 471 -13.23 -1.65 -10.82
C LEU A 471 -13.96 -2.60 -9.87
N LEU A 472 -13.80 -2.38 -8.56
CA LEU A 472 -14.50 -3.15 -7.52
C LEU A 472 -16.03 -2.95 -7.51
N GLY A 473 -16.52 -1.87 -8.11
CA GLY A 473 -17.95 -1.56 -8.23
C GLY A 473 -18.60 -2.08 -9.50
N LEU A 474 -17.84 -2.48 -10.52
CA LEU A 474 -18.38 -3.04 -11.76
C LEU A 474 -19.28 -4.27 -11.50
N PRO A 475 -18.88 -5.27 -10.70
CA PRO A 475 -19.71 -6.46 -10.45
C PRO A 475 -20.86 -6.24 -9.44
N HIS A 476 -21.26 -5.00 -9.12
CA HIS A 476 -22.33 -4.71 -8.13
C HIS A 476 -23.68 -5.41 -8.40
N LYS A 477 -23.97 -5.84 -9.63
CA LYS A 477 -25.20 -6.60 -9.94
C LYS A 477 -25.15 -8.06 -9.48
N VAL A 478 -23.95 -8.61 -9.37
CA VAL A 478 -23.69 -10.00 -8.98
C VAL A 478 -23.18 -10.07 -7.53
N SER A 479 -22.93 -8.92 -6.89
CA SER A 479 -22.31 -8.89 -5.58
C SER A 479 -23.14 -9.56 -4.48
N LEU A 480 -22.44 -10.18 -3.53
CA LEU A 480 -23.04 -10.88 -2.39
C LEU A 480 -23.79 -9.92 -1.44
N ALA A 481 -23.26 -8.71 -1.31
CA ALA A 481 -23.88 -7.62 -0.56
C ALA A 481 -24.84 -6.85 -1.47
N ARG A 482 -26.06 -6.59 -0.97
CA ARG A 482 -27.08 -5.79 -1.67
C ARG A 482 -27.79 -4.86 -0.71
N LEU A 483 -28.13 -3.67 -1.20
CA LEU A 483 -28.98 -2.70 -0.52
C LEU A 483 -30.36 -2.76 -1.14
N LYS A 484 -31.35 -3.16 -0.35
CA LYS A 484 -32.75 -3.27 -0.77
C LYS A 484 -33.61 -2.23 -0.09
N LYS A 485 -34.64 -1.81 -0.82
CA LYS A 485 -35.65 -0.84 -0.40
C LYS A 485 -37.03 -1.45 -0.51
N ASP A 486 -37.85 -1.22 0.50
CA ASP A 486 -39.29 -1.44 0.45
C ASP A 486 -39.96 -0.11 0.05
N ALA A 487 -40.53 -0.05 -1.15
CA ALA A 487 -41.17 1.16 -1.67
C ALA A 487 -42.51 1.45 -0.98
N VAL A 488 -43.15 0.45 -0.37
CA VAL A 488 -44.42 0.59 0.35
C VAL A 488 -44.19 1.27 1.70
N ALA A 489 -43.13 0.88 2.41
CA ALA A 489 -42.77 1.48 3.69
C ALA A 489 -42.07 2.85 3.54
N CYS A 490 -41.53 3.18 2.36
CA CYS A 490 -40.78 4.42 2.16
C CYS A 490 -41.69 5.65 1.98
N THR A 491 -41.48 6.69 2.80
CA THR A 491 -42.23 7.95 2.80
C THR A 491 -41.61 9.09 2.00
N GLU A 492 -40.56 8.84 1.22
CA GLU A 492 -39.87 9.87 0.41
C GLU A 492 -39.39 11.10 1.20
N CYS A 493 -38.99 10.90 2.46
CA CYS A 493 -38.47 12.00 3.29
C CYS A 493 -37.11 12.57 2.86
N GLY A 494 -36.40 11.95 1.91
CA GLY A 494 -35.09 12.40 1.42
C GLY A 494 -33.90 12.19 2.37
N ALA A 495 -34.15 11.83 3.64
CA ALA A 495 -33.11 11.68 4.67
C ALA A 495 -31.99 10.69 4.28
N CYS A 496 -32.32 9.63 3.55
CA CYS A 496 -31.35 8.64 3.08
C CYS A 496 -30.34 9.19 2.06
N TYR A 497 -30.77 10.12 1.20
CA TYR A 497 -29.94 10.74 0.18
C TYR A 497 -28.95 11.73 0.82
N GLU A 498 -29.44 12.58 1.72
CA GLU A 498 -28.59 13.54 2.46
C GLU A 498 -27.57 12.84 3.36
N ALA A 499 -27.92 11.66 3.87
CA ALA A 499 -27.01 10.82 4.66
C ALA A 499 -25.89 10.18 3.84
N CYS A 500 -26.07 10.00 2.53
CA CYS A 500 -25.18 9.19 1.72
C CYS A 500 -23.85 9.93 1.41
N PRO A 501 -22.68 9.44 1.87
CA PRO A 501 -21.40 10.10 1.58
C PRO A 501 -21.08 10.11 0.08
N MET A 502 -21.57 9.09 -0.64
CA MET A 502 -21.36 8.90 -2.08
C MET A 502 -22.41 9.62 -2.94
N GLY A 503 -23.41 10.27 -2.35
CA GLY A 503 -24.45 11.03 -3.09
C GLY A 503 -25.30 10.17 -4.02
N ILE A 504 -25.71 8.98 -3.58
CA ILE A 504 -26.46 8.04 -4.42
C ILE A 504 -27.95 8.41 -4.41
N LYS A 505 -28.37 9.16 -5.44
CA LYS A 505 -29.76 9.61 -5.59
C LYS A 505 -30.77 8.48 -5.77
N SER A 506 -30.37 7.38 -6.39
CA SER A 506 -31.25 6.23 -6.69
C SER A 506 -31.89 5.60 -5.46
N ILE A 507 -31.26 5.70 -4.29
CA ILE A 507 -31.81 5.22 -3.01
C ILE A 507 -33.14 5.94 -2.71
N PHE A 508 -33.20 7.23 -3.00
CA PHE A 508 -34.40 8.04 -2.81
C PHE A 508 -35.40 7.86 -3.95
N THR A 509 -34.97 7.96 -5.22
CA THR A 509 -35.88 8.11 -6.37
C THR A 509 -36.47 6.81 -6.91
N ILE A 510 -35.82 5.65 -6.74
CA ILE A 510 -36.33 4.39 -7.33
C ILE A 510 -37.47 3.83 -6.47
N ARG A 511 -38.60 3.50 -7.12
CA ARG A 511 -39.75 2.78 -6.57
C ARG A 511 -40.30 1.68 -7.47
N GLU A 512 -39.89 1.67 -8.74
CA GLU A 512 -40.32 0.66 -9.69
C GLU A 512 -39.29 -0.47 -9.71
N GLY A 513 -39.76 -1.69 -9.49
CA GLY A 513 -38.96 -2.91 -9.49
C GLY A 513 -39.85 -4.12 -9.68
N LYS A 514 -39.26 -5.30 -9.91
CA LYS A 514 -40.02 -6.55 -10.05
C LYS A 514 -40.85 -6.87 -8.80
N ASP A 515 -40.32 -6.53 -7.61
CA ASP A 515 -40.99 -6.65 -6.32
C ASP A 515 -40.92 -5.29 -5.60
N GLU A 516 -42.06 -4.62 -5.43
CA GLU A 516 -42.15 -3.31 -4.78
C GLU A 516 -41.66 -3.32 -3.32
N ARG A 517 -41.73 -4.48 -2.65
CA ARG A 517 -41.27 -4.68 -1.26
C ARG A 517 -39.78 -5.00 -1.14
N ALA A 518 -39.09 -5.26 -2.24
CA ALA A 518 -37.70 -5.73 -2.23
C ALA A 518 -36.90 -5.23 -3.45
N ILE A 519 -36.93 -3.93 -3.69
CA ILE A 519 -36.26 -3.30 -4.81
C ILE A 519 -34.76 -3.21 -4.53
N ASP A 520 -33.95 -3.71 -5.45
CA ASP A 520 -32.50 -3.57 -5.39
C ASP A 520 -32.09 -2.15 -5.82
N VAL A 521 -31.60 -1.37 -4.86
CA VAL A 521 -31.13 0.01 -5.09
C VAL A 521 -29.60 0.09 -5.09
N THR A 522 -28.92 -1.06 -5.12
CA THR A 522 -27.46 -1.15 -5.13
C THR A 522 -26.89 -0.54 -6.40
N THR A 523 -25.95 0.39 -6.25
CA THR A 523 -25.22 1.00 -7.36
C THR A 523 -23.73 0.67 -7.28
N ALA A 524 -23.03 0.80 -8.40
CA ALA A 524 -21.57 0.68 -8.48
C ALA A 524 -20.80 1.68 -7.60
N ASP A 525 -21.48 2.66 -6.99
CA ASP A 525 -20.87 3.63 -6.06
C ASP A 525 -21.14 3.33 -4.58
N CYS A 526 -22.01 2.36 -4.27
CA CYS A 526 -22.34 2.00 -2.90
C CYS A 526 -21.16 1.31 -2.21
N ILE A 527 -20.68 1.89 -1.11
CA ILE A 527 -19.62 1.33 -0.25
C ILE A 527 -20.15 0.54 0.95
N PHE A 528 -21.48 0.31 1.00
CA PHE A 528 -22.15 -0.42 2.09
C PHE A 528 -21.89 0.14 3.50
N CYS A 529 -21.75 1.48 3.62
CA CYS A 529 -21.47 2.13 4.91
C CYS A 529 -22.62 2.09 5.92
N GLY A 530 -23.87 1.85 5.50
CA GLY A 530 -25.03 1.73 6.40
C GLY A 530 -25.68 3.04 6.85
N GLU A 531 -25.09 4.21 6.60
CA GLU A 531 -25.62 5.50 7.08
C GLU A 531 -27.04 5.81 6.57
N CYS A 532 -27.37 5.40 5.33
CA CYS A 532 -28.72 5.57 4.77
C CYS A 532 -29.80 4.75 5.51
N ILE A 533 -29.44 3.56 6.02
CA ILE A 533 -30.32 2.71 6.83
C ILE A 533 -30.49 3.33 8.22
N ARG A 534 -29.40 3.81 8.81
CA ARG A 534 -29.39 4.42 10.15
C ARG A 534 -30.25 5.68 10.24
N ARG A 535 -30.27 6.52 9.19
CA ARG A 535 -31.03 7.78 9.17
C ARG A 535 -32.46 7.63 8.65
N CYS A 536 -32.88 6.44 8.26
CA CYS A 536 -34.24 6.21 7.81
C CYS A 536 -35.20 6.21 9.03
N PRO A 537 -36.27 7.03 9.02
CA PRO A 537 -37.23 7.07 10.12
C PRO A 537 -38.25 5.91 10.08
N GLU A 538 -38.39 5.26 8.93
CA GLU A 538 -39.38 4.20 8.71
C GLU A 538 -38.80 2.82 9.01
N ASP A 539 -39.57 1.98 9.71
CA ASP A 539 -39.18 0.60 10.03
C ASP A 539 -39.15 -0.25 8.76
N GLY A 540 -38.03 -0.96 8.52
CA GLY A 540 -37.91 -1.92 7.43
C GLY A 540 -37.83 -1.33 6.02
N ALA A 541 -37.97 -0.01 5.85
CA ALA A 541 -37.98 0.62 4.53
C ALA A 541 -36.65 0.47 3.76
N LEU A 542 -35.53 0.40 4.47
CA LEU A 542 -34.20 0.14 3.90
C LEU A 542 -33.51 -0.96 4.71
N TYR A 543 -32.95 -1.93 4.00
CA TYR A 543 -32.18 -3.00 4.62
C TYR A 543 -31.07 -3.49 3.71
N MET A 544 -30.00 -3.98 4.32
CA MET A 544 -28.87 -4.57 3.64
C MET A 544 -28.89 -6.08 3.83
N THR A 545 -28.65 -6.79 2.74
CA THR A 545 -28.55 -8.25 2.73
C THR A 545 -27.15 -8.70 2.34
N LEU A 546 -26.62 -9.69 3.05
CA LEU A 546 -25.38 -10.40 2.69
C LEU A 546 -25.74 -11.87 2.46
N ALA A 547 -25.45 -12.39 1.28
CA ALA A 547 -25.80 -13.78 0.90
C ALA A 547 -27.30 -14.09 1.11
N GLY A 548 -28.17 -13.11 0.85
CA GLY A 548 -29.62 -13.23 1.03
C GLY A 548 -30.13 -13.04 2.47
N LYS A 549 -29.25 -13.05 3.49
CA LYS A 549 -29.64 -12.81 4.89
C LYS A 549 -29.62 -11.32 5.21
N ARG A 550 -30.63 -10.82 5.94
CA ARG A 550 -30.70 -9.42 6.40
C ARG A 550 -29.69 -9.20 7.52
N ILE A 551 -28.74 -8.30 7.31
CA ILE A 551 -27.69 -7.99 8.30
C ILE A 551 -27.93 -6.65 9.01
N TYR A 552 -28.54 -5.69 8.33
CA TYR A 552 -28.85 -4.39 8.91
C TYR A 552 -30.15 -3.84 8.34
N THR A 553 -31.05 -3.41 9.20
CA THR A 553 -32.41 -2.97 8.83
C THR A 553 -32.72 -1.65 9.51
N ALA A 554 -33.43 -0.77 8.80
CA ALA A 554 -33.89 0.50 9.34
C ALA A 554 -34.88 0.24 10.48
N SER A 555 -34.69 0.95 11.60
CA SER A 555 -35.62 0.90 12.71
C SER A 555 -35.94 2.30 13.21
N ARG A 556 -37.23 2.61 13.28
CA ARG A 556 -37.78 3.84 13.84
C ARG A 556 -37.39 4.01 15.30
N MET A 557 -37.39 2.93 16.08
CA MET A 557 -36.93 3.00 17.48
C MET A 557 -35.46 3.43 17.59
N GLN A 558 -34.61 2.90 16.71
CA GLN A 558 -33.20 3.27 16.68
C GLN A 558 -33.03 4.73 16.23
N PHE A 559 -33.78 5.17 15.21
CA PHE A 559 -33.83 6.56 14.77
C PHE A 559 -34.26 7.51 15.90
N MET A 560 -35.36 7.20 16.58
CA MET A 560 -35.88 8.02 17.69
C MET A 560 -34.90 8.07 18.86
N ARG A 561 -34.28 6.94 19.22
CA ARG A 561 -33.22 6.92 20.25
C ARG A 561 -32.05 7.82 19.88
N ASP A 562 -31.63 7.78 18.61
CA ASP A 562 -30.58 8.66 18.10
C ASP A 562 -31.00 10.13 18.08
N TYR A 563 -32.29 10.44 17.85
CA TYR A 563 -32.84 11.79 17.91
C TYR A 563 -32.90 12.32 19.36
N MET A 564 -33.49 11.57 20.29
CA MET A 564 -33.62 11.95 21.70
C MET A 564 -32.26 12.20 22.35
N ASN A 565 -31.26 11.36 22.05
CA ASN A 565 -29.91 11.57 22.56
C ASN A 565 -29.26 12.84 22.00
N ARG A 566 -29.53 13.19 20.73
CA ARG A 566 -29.06 14.46 20.14
C ARG A 566 -29.68 15.66 20.82
N GLU A 567 -30.95 15.57 21.19
CA GLU A 567 -31.65 16.63 21.90
C GLU A 567 -31.10 16.81 23.32
N LYS A 568 -30.82 15.70 24.02
CA LYS A 568 -30.16 15.71 25.33
C LYS A 568 -28.76 16.31 25.29
N GLU A 569 -27.96 15.98 24.28
CA GLU A 569 -26.64 16.59 24.05
C GLU A 569 -26.73 18.09 23.69
N ARG A 570 -27.81 18.53 23.02
CA ARG A 570 -28.04 19.97 22.73
C ARG A 570 -28.51 20.76 23.95
N SER A 571 -29.14 20.10 24.91
CA SER A 571 -29.62 20.71 26.15
C SER A 571 -28.53 20.88 27.22
N LYS A 572 -27.39 20.21 27.05
CA LYS A 572 -26.17 20.38 27.85
C LYS A 572 -25.24 21.36 27.15
#